data_AF-A0A3M7DEY5-F1
#
_entry.id   AF-A0A3M7DEY5-F1
#
_cell.length_a   1.000
_cell.length_b   1.000
_cell.length_c   1.000
_cell.angle_alpha   90.00
_cell.angle_beta   90.00
_cell.angle_gamma   90.00
#
_symmetry.space_group_name_H-M   'P 1'
#
loop_
_entity.id
_entity.type
_entity.pdbx_description
1 polymer ?
#
loop_
_entity_poly.entity_id
_entity_poly.type
_entity_poly.pdbx_seq_one_letter_code
_entity_poly.pdbx_strand_id
1 'polypeptide(L)'
;MSMDLHPTTLSTNHEQQQQLSWENISPDELLRRREWNRGPLSDFFPRIPSKSLETVLDICISKNFVYQLSQPRWWNARRYTSIVIAHLRHNYTEYDALLRGEGGSGSAQGEKVERFEARRRTGEKVWKVLREWCPWDDSNDQLERCYQATLMRPEERGAEWDPMDLDDEHELDDRAGPVDDPMDLD
;
A
#
# COMPACT_ATOMS: atom_id res chain seq x y z
N MET A 1 31.97 41.10 -31.69
CA MET A 1 30.72 40.96 -30.91
C MET A 1 30.47 39.47 -30.78
N SER A 2 31.07 38.84 -29.76
CA SER A 2 30.85 37.43 -29.44
C SER A 2 29.74 37.34 -28.42
N MET A 3 28.71 36.56 -28.72
CA MET A 3 27.58 36.31 -27.84
C MET A 3 27.97 35.19 -26.86
N ASP A 4 28.11 35.53 -25.58
CA ASP A 4 28.29 34.58 -24.50
C ASP A 4 26.99 33.78 -24.30
N LEU A 5 27.04 32.49 -24.63
CA LEU A 5 26.00 31.51 -24.34
C LEU A 5 26.16 31.06 -22.88
N HIS A 6 25.30 31.57 -21.99
CA HIS A 6 25.12 31.00 -20.66
C HIS A 6 24.41 29.64 -20.77
N PRO A 7 24.97 28.55 -20.22
CA PRO A 7 24.21 27.31 -20.04
C PRO A 7 23.33 27.47 -18.80
N THR A 8 22.02 27.58 -19.02
CA THR A 8 20.99 27.45 -17.99
C THR A 8 21.06 26.04 -17.42
N THR A 9 21.63 25.90 -16.22
CA THR A 9 21.58 24.67 -15.45
C THR A 9 20.14 24.45 -14.98
N LEU A 10 19.45 23.49 -15.63
CA LEU A 10 18.20 22.93 -15.15
C LEU A 10 18.47 22.20 -13.84
N SER A 11 18.17 22.86 -12.72
CA SER A 11 18.08 22.25 -11.40
C SER A 11 16.86 21.34 -11.35
N THR A 12 16.96 20.14 -11.92
CA THR A 12 16.00 19.07 -11.65
C THR A 12 16.23 18.57 -10.24
N ASN A 13 15.47 19.14 -9.29
CA ASN A 13 15.24 18.55 -7.98
C ASN A 13 14.69 17.13 -8.17
N HIS A 14 15.57 16.15 -8.18
CA HIS A 14 15.19 14.80 -7.79
C HIS A 14 14.88 14.90 -6.29
N GLU A 15 13.59 14.97 -5.96
CA GLU A 15 13.10 14.59 -4.65
C GLU A 15 13.55 13.15 -4.40
N GLN A 16 14.75 13.01 -3.83
CA GLN A 16 15.17 11.79 -3.15
C GLN A 16 14.17 11.59 -2.02
N GLN A 17 13.11 10.82 -2.30
CA GLN A 17 12.43 10.05 -1.27
C GLN A 17 13.51 9.16 -0.66
N GLN A 18 14.15 9.64 0.41
CA GLN A 18 14.89 8.79 1.30
C GLN A 18 13.90 7.75 1.81
N GLN A 19 13.98 6.53 1.27
CA GLN A 19 13.53 5.33 1.95
C GLN A 19 14.29 5.28 3.26
N LEU A 20 13.71 5.88 4.31
CA LEU A 20 14.16 5.67 5.67
C LEU A 20 14.05 4.16 5.92
N SER A 21 15.18 3.48 6.12
CA SER A 21 15.13 2.09 6.57
C SER A 21 14.43 2.08 7.93
N TRP A 22 13.34 1.31 8.01
CA TRP A 22 12.48 1.18 9.18
C TRP A 22 13.25 0.73 10.44
N GLU A 23 14.44 0.15 10.25
CA GLU A 23 15.37 -0.32 11.29
C GLU A 23 15.90 0.78 12.22
N ASN A 24 15.73 2.07 11.87
CA ASN A 24 16.31 3.19 12.62
C ASN A 24 15.28 4.17 13.23
N ILE A 25 13.99 3.84 13.25
CA ILE A 25 12.96 4.70 13.84
C ILE A 25 12.91 4.47 15.36
N SER A 26 13.03 5.53 16.15
CA SER A 26 12.91 5.42 17.61
C SER A 26 11.49 5.00 18.04
N PRO A 27 11.32 4.29 19.18
CA PRO A 27 10.00 3.93 19.68
C PRO A 27 9.05 5.12 19.84
N ASP A 28 9.57 6.27 20.27
CA ASP A 28 8.78 7.50 20.42
C ASP A 28 8.29 8.04 19.06
N GLU A 29 9.12 7.94 18.02
CA GLU A 29 8.76 8.37 16.67
C GLU A 29 7.72 7.42 16.04
N LEU A 30 7.81 6.12 16.31
CA LEU A 30 6.77 5.16 15.91
C LEU A 30 5.41 5.52 16.52
N LEU A 31 5.37 5.80 17.82
CA LEU A 31 4.15 6.21 18.52
C LEU A 31 3.57 7.51 17.94
N ARG A 32 4.41 8.50 17.64
CA ARG A 32 3.96 9.76 17.02
C ARG A 32 3.34 9.53 15.64
N ARG A 33 4.02 8.77 14.78
CA ARG A 33 3.52 8.47 13.43
C ARG A 33 2.21 7.68 13.46
N ARG A 34 2.07 6.78 14.43
CA ARG A 34 0.84 6.03 14.67
C ARG A 34 -0.31 6.97 15.02
N GLU A 35 -0.09 7.91 15.93
CA GLU A 35 -1.11 8.89 16.32
C GLU A 35 -1.48 9.83 15.16
N TRP A 36 -0.48 10.31 14.40
CA TRP A 36 -0.72 11.19 13.24
C TRP A 36 -1.56 10.53 12.14
N ASN A 37 -1.46 9.21 11.97
CA ASN A 37 -2.26 8.46 11.00
C ASN A 37 -3.61 8.01 11.56
N ARG A 38 -3.73 7.76 12.87
CA ARG A 38 -4.93 7.21 13.51
C ARG A 38 -6.15 8.11 13.30
N GLY A 39 -6.02 9.41 13.55
CA GLY A 39 -7.10 10.38 13.37
C GLY A 39 -7.64 10.39 11.94
N PRO A 40 -6.79 10.68 10.93
CA PRO A 40 -7.21 10.68 9.54
C PRO A 40 -7.77 9.34 9.03
N LEU A 41 -7.18 8.21 9.41
CA LEU A 41 -7.71 6.89 9.05
C LEU A 41 -9.11 6.68 9.61
N SER A 42 -9.35 7.11 10.85
CA SER A 42 -10.67 7.02 11.47
C SER A 42 -11.68 8.00 10.87
N ASP A 43 -11.23 9.12 10.29
CA ASP A 43 -12.09 10.04 9.53
C ASP A 43 -12.52 9.43 8.18
N PHE A 44 -11.58 8.83 7.45
CA PHE A 44 -11.87 8.18 6.17
C PHE A 44 -12.64 6.85 6.32
N PHE A 45 -12.32 6.06 7.34
CA PHE A 45 -12.87 4.72 7.58
C PHE A 45 -13.41 4.60 9.01
N PRO A 46 -14.49 5.32 9.39
CA PRO A 46 -14.95 5.40 10.77
C PRO A 46 -15.43 4.07 11.36
N ARG A 47 -15.70 3.07 10.53
CA ARG A 47 -16.15 1.74 10.96
C ARG A 47 -15.06 0.66 10.85
N ILE A 48 -13.80 1.06 10.65
CA ILE A 48 -12.68 0.12 10.64
C ILE A 48 -12.58 -0.62 11.99
N PRO A 49 -12.54 -1.96 12.01
CA PRO A 49 -12.34 -2.72 13.24
C PRO A 49 -11.00 -2.38 13.89
N SER A 50 -10.94 -2.30 15.22
CA SER A 50 -9.73 -1.87 15.93
C SER A 50 -8.50 -2.71 15.58
N LYS A 51 -8.65 -4.04 15.43
CA LYS A 51 -7.55 -4.92 15.00
C LYS A 51 -7.02 -4.54 13.61
N SER A 52 -7.92 -4.31 12.66
CA SER A 52 -7.55 -3.88 11.30
C SER A 52 -6.96 -2.48 11.27
N LEU A 53 -7.42 -1.57 12.15
CA LEU A 53 -6.84 -0.24 12.27
C LEU A 53 -5.38 -0.31 12.70
N GLU A 54 -5.04 -1.12 13.71
CA GLU A 54 -3.65 -1.28 14.13
C GLU A 54 -2.79 -1.86 13.00
N THR A 55 -3.27 -2.88 12.27
CA THR A 55 -2.53 -3.44 11.12
C THR A 55 -2.34 -2.40 10.02
N VAL A 56 -3.37 -1.64 9.67
CA VAL A 56 -3.28 -0.58 8.65
C VAL A 56 -2.32 0.54 9.09
N LEU A 57 -2.29 0.88 10.38
CA LEU A 57 -1.33 1.83 10.94
C LEU A 57 0.10 1.31 10.82
N ASP A 58 0.33 0.03 11.10
CA ASP A 58 1.65 -0.59 10.94
C ASP A 58 2.09 -0.59 9.48
N ILE A 59 1.19 -0.86 8.54
CA ILE A 59 1.48 -0.74 7.10
C ILE A 59 1.81 0.72 6.74
N CYS A 60 1.05 1.71 7.23
CA CYS A 60 1.37 3.12 6.98
C CYS A 60 2.78 3.49 7.46
N ILE A 61 3.15 3.05 8.66
CA ILE A 61 4.47 3.31 9.24
C ILE A 61 5.58 2.59 8.46
N SER A 62 5.38 1.31 8.13
CA SER A 62 6.28 0.50 7.30
C SER A 62 6.57 1.16 5.95
N LYS A 63 5.54 1.76 5.33
CA LYS A 63 5.64 2.48 4.06
C LYS A 63 6.11 3.94 4.19
N ASN A 64 6.58 4.34 5.38
CA ASN A 64 6.98 5.71 5.69
C ASN A 64 5.91 6.76 5.33
N PHE A 65 4.64 6.39 5.50
CA PHE A 65 3.50 7.22 5.17
C PHE A 65 2.89 7.86 6.44
N VAL A 66 2.71 9.18 6.37
CA VAL A 66 2.01 9.99 7.36
C VAL A 66 1.11 10.97 6.61
N TYR A 67 -0.04 11.31 7.20
CA TYR A 67 -0.92 12.36 6.67
C TYR A 67 -0.14 13.64 6.36
N GLN A 68 -0.15 14.08 5.10
CA GLN A 68 0.55 15.27 4.66
C GLN A 68 -0.40 16.46 4.63
N LEU A 69 -0.20 17.44 5.54
CA LEU A 69 -1.00 18.68 5.60
C LEU A 69 -0.77 19.61 4.39
N SER A 70 0.38 19.48 3.72
CA SER A 70 0.70 20.23 2.49
C SER A 70 -0.03 19.70 1.26
N GLN A 71 -0.55 18.47 1.33
CA GLN A 71 -1.23 17.82 0.22
C GLN A 71 -2.75 17.98 0.33
N PRO A 72 -3.48 18.04 -0.79
CA PRO A 72 -4.93 18.01 -0.78
C PRO A 72 -5.50 16.76 -0.08
N ARG A 73 -6.68 16.89 0.54
CA ARG A 73 -7.37 15.77 1.22
C ARG A 73 -7.50 14.54 0.31
N TRP A 74 -7.80 14.72 -0.98
CA TRP A 74 -7.94 13.63 -1.95
C TRP A 74 -6.64 12.84 -2.18
N TRP A 75 -5.48 13.49 -2.09
CA TRP A 75 -4.17 12.83 -2.25
C TRP A 75 -3.90 11.86 -1.08
N ASN A 76 -4.16 12.32 0.14
CA ASN A 76 -4.06 11.48 1.34
C ASN A 76 -5.12 10.36 1.32
N ALA A 77 -6.37 10.70 0.95
CA ALA A 77 -7.48 9.74 0.86
C ALA A 77 -7.13 8.57 -0.08
N ARG A 78 -6.55 8.88 -1.25
CA ARG A 78 -6.09 7.87 -2.21
C ARG A 78 -5.07 6.92 -1.57
N ARG A 79 -4.05 7.46 -0.90
CA ARG A 79 -3.00 6.66 -0.26
C ARG A 79 -3.55 5.75 0.83
N TYR A 80 -4.39 6.27 1.73
CA TYR A 80 -5.03 5.43 2.74
C TYR A 80 -5.93 4.37 2.12
N THR A 81 -6.69 4.72 1.09
CA THR A 81 -7.58 3.77 0.41
C THR A 81 -6.79 2.62 -0.20
N SER A 82 -5.65 2.90 -0.85
CA SER A 82 -4.79 1.84 -1.38
C SER A 82 -4.23 0.92 -0.29
N ILE A 83 -3.78 1.48 0.85
CA ILE A 83 -3.28 0.71 1.99
C ILE A 83 -4.39 -0.18 2.57
N VAL A 84 -5.59 0.37 2.75
CA VAL A 84 -6.75 -0.38 3.24
C VAL A 84 -7.15 -1.48 2.26
N ILE A 85 -7.16 -1.22 0.95
CA ILE A 85 -7.45 -2.23 -0.07
C ILE A 85 -6.44 -3.37 -0.02
N ALA A 86 -5.14 -3.08 0.10
CA ALA A 86 -4.11 -4.11 0.24
C ALA A 86 -4.37 -4.96 1.49
N HIS A 87 -4.60 -4.33 2.65
CA HIS A 87 -4.96 -5.02 3.89
C HIS A 87 -6.18 -5.93 3.72
N LEU A 88 -7.23 -5.43 3.05
CA LEU A 88 -8.45 -6.20 2.79
C LEU A 88 -8.21 -7.40 1.88
N ARG A 89 -7.37 -7.26 0.84
CA ARG A 89 -7.01 -8.38 -0.04
C ARG A 89 -6.35 -9.50 0.74
N HIS A 90 -5.29 -9.18 1.48
CA HIS A 90 -4.52 -10.18 2.21
C HIS A 90 -5.30 -10.82 3.37
N ASN A 91 -6.15 -10.07 4.08
CA ASN A 91 -6.77 -10.55 5.33
C ASN A 91 -8.24 -10.96 5.22
N TYR A 92 -8.97 -10.47 4.22
CA TYR A 92 -10.42 -10.69 4.09
C TYR A 92 -10.80 -11.50 2.86
N THR A 93 -9.82 -11.93 2.07
CA THR A 93 -10.06 -12.69 0.84
C THR A 93 -9.03 -13.80 0.66
N GLU A 94 -9.28 -14.66 -0.31
CA GLU A 94 -8.41 -15.75 -0.76
C GLU A 94 -7.26 -15.28 -1.67
N TYR A 95 -6.95 -13.97 -1.69
CA TYR A 95 -5.93 -13.37 -2.57
C TYR A 95 -4.60 -14.11 -2.49
N ASP A 96 -4.11 -14.37 -1.29
CA ASP A 96 -2.83 -15.05 -1.08
C ASP A 96 -2.85 -16.51 -1.53
N ALA A 97 -3.97 -17.21 -1.32
CA ALA A 97 -4.14 -18.58 -1.79
C ALA A 97 -4.18 -18.65 -3.33
N LEU A 98 -4.78 -17.65 -3.99
CA LEU A 98 -4.78 -17.52 -5.44
C LEU A 98 -3.37 -17.29 -6.00
N LEU A 99 -2.57 -16.46 -5.33
CA LEU A 99 -1.16 -16.22 -5.72
C LEU A 99 -0.25 -17.42 -5.46
N ARG A 100 -0.55 -18.26 -4.48
CA ARG A 100 0.19 -19.50 -4.20
C ARG A 100 -0.27 -20.71 -5.02
N GLY A 101 -1.39 -20.60 -5.74
CA GLY A 101 -1.98 -21.75 -6.45
C GLY A 101 -2.64 -22.77 -5.50
N GLU A 102 -3.10 -22.32 -4.33
CA GLU A 102 -3.79 -23.13 -3.32
C GLU A 102 -5.33 -23.06 -3.48
N GLY A 103 -5.83 -22.17 -4.34
CA GLY A 103 -7.26 -21.98 -4.61
C GLY A 103 -7.82 -22.96 -5.63
N GLY A 104 -8.47 -24.04 -5.17
CA GLY A 104 -9.18 -24.98 -6.04
C GLY A 104 -9.90 -26.10 -5.30
N SER A 105 -11.18 -26.29 -5.59
CA SER A 105 -12.00 -27.40 -5.08
C SER A 105 -11.45 -28.75 -5.55
N GLY A 106 -10.66 -29.42 -4.70
CA GLY A 106 -10.49 -30.87 -4.73
C GLY A 106 -9.49 -31.46 -5.74
N SER A 107 -8.70 -30.66 -6.45
CA SER A 107 -7.55 -31.14 -7.23
C SER A 107 -6.25 -30.61 -6.61
N ALA A 108 -5.26 -31.49 -6.44
CA ALA A 108 -4.06 -31.33 -5.61
C ALA A 108 -3.04 -30.23 -6.02
N GLN A 109 -3.45 -29.24 -6.82
CA GLN A 109 -2.75 -27.99 -7.09
C GLN A 109 -3.75 -27.08 -7.81
N GLY A 110 -4.10 -25.94 -7.22
CA GLY A 110 -4.83 -24.90 -7.93
C GLY A 110 -3.92 -24.20 -8.94
N GLU A 111 -4.51 -23.55 -9.95
CA GLU A 111 -3.75 -22.73 -10.88
C GLU A 111 -3.28 -21.46 -10.17
N LYS A 112 -1.96 -21.23 -10.14
CA LYS A 112 -1.40 -19.95 -9.70
C LYS A 112 -1.85 -18.87 -10.68
N VAL A 113 -2.60 -17.89 -10.19
CA VAL A 113 -3.08 -16.78 -11.02
C VAL A 113 -2.17 -15.56 -10.89
N GLU A 114 -2.11 -14.76 -11.95
CA GLU A 114 -1.42 -13.47 -11.92
C GLU A 114 -2.09 -12.51 -10.94
N ARG A 115 -1.32 -11.57 -10.38
CA ARG A 115 -1.80 -10.58 -9.40
C ARG A 115 -3.03 -9.81 -9.89
N PHE A 116 -3.01 -9.38 -11.15
CA PHE A 116 -4.15 -8.68 -11.76
C PHE A 116 -5.44 -9.52 -11.71
N GLU A 117 -5.34 -10.79 -12.08
CA GLU A 117 -6.48 -11.71 -12.08
C GLU A 117 -6.94 -12.02 -10.64
N ALA A 118 -6.00 -12.19 -9.71
CA ALA A 118 -6.31 -12.33 -8.29
C ALA A 118 -7.07 -11.11 -7.74
N ARG A 119 -6.64 -9.88 -8.09
CA ARG A 119 -7.32 -8.62 -7.71
C ARG A 119 -8.75 -8.57 -8.25
N ARG A 120 -8.96 -9.00 -9.50
CA ARG A 120 -10.30 -9.05 -10.10
C ARG A 120 -11.20 -10.07 -9.40
N ARG A 121 -10.71 -11.28 -9.13
CA ARG A 121 -11.47 -12.35 -8.47
C ARG A 121 -11.87 -12.01 -7.04
N THR A 122 -11.01 -11.31 -6.30
CA THR A 122 -11.30 -10.90 -4.92
C THR A 122 -11.95 -9.53 -4.82
N GLY A 123 -12.10 -8.83 -5.95
CA GLY A 123 -12.58 -7.46 -6.03
C GLY A 123 -13.90 -7.25 -5.30
N GLU A 124 -14.95 -8.02 -5.61
CA GLU A 124 -16.27 -7.81 -5.02
C GLU A 124 -16.26 -7.96 -3.49
N LYS A 125 -15.48 -8.91 -2.96
CA LYS A 125 -15.32 -9.12 -1.52
C LYS A 125 -14.62 -7.93 -0.87
N VAL A 126 -13.55 -7.44 -1.48
CA VAL A 126 -12.84 -6.23 -1.02
C VAL A 126 -13.78 -5.03 -1.04
N TRP A 127 -14.52 -4.82 -2.13
CA TRP A 127 -15.44 -3.70 -2.28
C TRP A 127 -16.52 -3.69 -1.19
N LYS A 128 -17.09 -4.85 -0.90
CA LYS A 128 -18.09 -5.01 0.15
C LYS A 128 -17.55 -4.57 1.52
N VAL A 129 -16.39 -5.08 1.93
CA VAL A 129 -15.80 -4.73 3.23
C VAL A 129 -15.38 -3.26 3.27
N LEU A 130 -14.87 -2.73 2.15
CA LEU A 130 -14.47 -1.32 2.04
C LEU A 130 -15.68 -0.38 2.24
N ARG A 131 -16.85 -0.71 1.67
CA ARG A 131 -18.12 0.03 1.87
C ARG A 131 -18.66 -0.10 3.29
N GLU A 132 -18.45 -1.24 3.94
CA GLU A 132 -18.82 -1.41 5.36
C GLU A 132 -17.98 -0.49 6.26
N TRP A 133 -16.69 -0.29 5.93
CA TRP A 133 -15.76 0.52 6.71
C TRP A 133 -15.89 2.03 6.46
N CYS A 134 -16.26 2.41 5.22
CA CYS A 134 -16.53 3.79 4.82
C CYS A 134 -18.03 3.99 4.48
N PRO A 135 -18.86 4.37 5.46
CA PRO A 135 -20.30 4.53 5.27
C PRO A 135 -20.70 5.88 4.63
N TRP A 136 -19.74 6.75 4.32
CA TRP A 136 -20.00 8.11 3.86
C TRP A 136 -20.36 8.14 2.38
N ASP A 137 -21.62 8.42 2.06
CA ASP A 137 -22.05 8.44 0.67
C ASP A 137 -21.38 9.55 -0.17
N ASP A 138 -21.04 10.69 0.44
CA ASP A 138 -20.34 11.79 -0.24
C ASP A 138 -18.87 11.48 -0.59
N SER A 139 -18.26 10.51 0.08
CA SER A 139 -16.88 10.06 -0.20
C SER A 139 -16.82 8.85 -1.13
N ASN A 140 -17.98 8.28 -1.50
CA ASN A 140 -18.05 7.07 -2.31
C ASN A 140 -17.44 7.24 -3.69
N ASP A 141 -17.70 8.34 -4.38
CA ASP A 141 -17.20 8.51 -5.75
C ASP A 141 -15.67 8.49 -5.81
N GLN A 142 -15.01 9.10 -4.83
CA GLN A 142 -13.55 9.11 -4.77
C GLN A 142 -12.99 7.76 -4.34
N LEU A 143 -13.64 7.12 -3.36
CA LEU A 143 -13.25 5.81 -2.86
C LEU A 143 -13.46 4.72 -3.94
N GLU A 144 -14.56 4.78 -4.67
CA GLU A 144 -14.84 3.93 -5.83
C GLU A 144 -13.81 4.16 -6.93
N ARG A 145 -13.51 5.42 -7.29
CA ARG A 145 -12.44 5.72 -8.26
C ARG A 145 -11.09 5.15 -7.84
N CYS A 146 -10.72 5.28 -6.57
CA CYS A 146 -9.49 4.70 -6.03
C CYS A 146 -9.51 3.17 -6.13
N TYR A 147 -10.62 2.55 -5.75
CA TYR A 147 -10.80 1.10 -5.83
C TYR A 147 -10.73 0.60 -7.27
N GLN A 148 -11.45 1.22 -8.20
CA GLN A 148 -11.42 0.86 -9.62
C GLN A 148 -10.01 1.01 -10.20
N ALA A 149 -9.27 2.05 -9.82
CA ALA A 149 -7.88 2.21 -10.23
C ALA A 149 -7.01 1.02 -9.78
N THR A 150 -7.28 0.40 -8.62
CA THR A 150 -6.56 -0.80 -8.18
C THR A 150 -6.92 -2.09 -8.93
N LEU A 151 -7.95 -2.05 -9.78
CA LEU A 151 -8.39 -3.15 -10.65
C LEU A 151 -7.99 -2.94 -12.12
N MET A 152 -7.39 -1.80 -12.45
CA MET A 152 -6.85 -1.51 -13.78
C MET A 152 -5.41 -2.02 -13.89
N ARG A 153 -5.00 -2.37 -15.11
CA ARG A 153 -3.59 -2.72 -15.34
C ARG A 153 -2.71 -1.47 -15.17
N PRO A 154 -1.44 -1.59 -14.77
CA PRO A 154 -0.52 -0.46 -14.70
C PRO A 154 -0.50 0.39 -15.97
N GLU A 155 -0.58 -0.23 -17.15
CA GLU A 155 -0.55 0.45 -18.44
C GLU A 155 -1.84 1.21 -18.76
N GLU A 156 -2.93 0.88 -18.08
CA GLU A 156 -4.26 1.49 -18.26
C GLU A 156 -4.51 2.61 -17.23
N ARG A 157 -3.64 2.77 -16.23
CA ARG A 157 -3.74 3.81 -15.20
C ARG A 157 -3.18 5.14 -15.74
N GLY A 158 -3.92 6.23 -15.53
CA GLY A 158 -3.42 7.59 -15.80
C GLY A 158 -2.22 7.94 -14.91
N ALA A 159 -1.36 8.85 -15.35
CA ALA A 159 -0.16 9.29 -14.62
C ALA A 159 -0.49 9.87 -13.22
N GLU A 160 -1.73 10.32 -13.05
CA GLU A 160 -2.24 10.76 -11.76
C GLU A 160 -2.43 9.61 -10.76
N TRP A 161 -2.53 8.35 -11.18
CA TRP A 161 -2.89 7.20 -10.33
C TRP A 161 -1.73 6.33 -9.87
N ASP A 162 -0.50 6.57 -10.33
CA ASP A 162 0.66 5.89 -9.79
C ASP A 162 1.15 6.66 -8.56
N PRO A 163 1.08 6.07 -7.34
CA PRO A 163 2.14 5.15 -6.91
C PRO A 163 1.66 3.89 -6.16
N MET A 164 2.14 2.75 -6.67
CA MET A 164 2.58 1.51 -5.98
C MET A 164 1.59 0.35 -5.80
N ASP A 165 1.99 -0.78 -6.39
CA ASP A 165 1.64 -2.14 -5.99
C ASP A 165 2.08 -2.39 -4.53
N LEU A 166 1.27 -1.95 -3.57
CA LEU A 166 1.52 -2.24 -2.14
C LEU A 166 1.53 -3.74 -1.84
N ASP A 167 0.97 -4.55 -2.73
CA ASP A 167 0.97 -6.01 -2.68
C ASP A 167 2.35 -6.62 -3.02
N ASP A 168 3.26 -5.90 -3.69
CA ASP A 168 4.57 -6.43 -4.13
C ASP A 168 5.60 -6.50 -3.00
N GLU A 169 5.42 -5.70 -1.95
CA GLU A 169 6.37 -5.56 -0.84
C GLU A 169 6.01 -6.41 0.39
N HIS A 170 4.88 -7.14 0.37
CA HIS A 170 4.59 -8.16 1.39
C HIS A 170 5.39 -9.47 1.17
N GLU A 171 6.21 -9.56 0.10
CA GLU A 171 7.22 -10.62 -0.10
C GLU A 171 8.51 -10.41 0.72
N LEU A 172 8.48 -9.60 1.77
CA LEU A 172 9.63 -9.28 2.63
C LEU A 172 9.75 -10.17 3.89
N ASP A 173 9.36 -11.45 3.87
CA ASP A 173 9.66 -12.32 5.03
C ASP A 173 9.82 -13.84 4.81
N ASP A 174 9.97 -14.35 3.57
CA ASP A 174 10.23 -15.79 3.34
C ASP A 174 11.68 -16.09 2.89
N ARG A 175 12.61 -15.16 3.10
CA ARG A 175 14.05 -15.36 2.83
C ARG A 175 14.98 -15.21 4.03
N ALA A 176 14.46 -15.26 5.26
CA ALA A 176 15.26 -15.53 6.44
C ALA A 176 15.42 -17.06 6.62
N GLY A 177 16.07 -17.72 5.65
CA GLY A 177 16.72 -19.00 5.93
C GLY A 177 17.85 -18.73 6.93
N PRO A 178 18.11 -19.62 7.91
CA PRO A 178 19.26 -19.46 8.79
C PRO A 178 20.50 -19.44 7.91
N VAL A 179 21.18 -18.30 7.84
CA VAL A 179 22.54 -18.27 7.32
C VAL A 179 23.36 -18.91 8.43
N ASP A 180 23.62 -20.21 8.29
CA ASP A 180 24.70 -20.89 9.02
C ASP A 180 25.96 -20.07 8.73
N ASP A 181 26.43 -19.32 9.72
CA ASP A 181 27.70 -18.60 9.66
C ASP A 181 28.81 -19.63 9.94
N PRO A 182 29.58 -20.09 8.93
CA PRO A 182 30.54 -21.18 9.14
C PRO A 182 31.88 -20.68 9.72
N MET A 183 31.85 -19.60 10.50
CA MET A 183 33.03 -18.96 11.08
C MET A 183 32.97 -18.72 12.59
N ASP A 184 32.08 -19.40 13.33
CA ASP A 184 32.27 -19.59 14.78
C ASP A 184 33.11 -20.86 15.02
N LEU A 185 34.42 -20.69 14.87
CA LEU A 185 35.46 -21.58 15.39
C LEU A 185 36.01 -20.97 16.68
N ASP A 186 35.80 -21.66 17.80
CA ASP A 186 36.72 -21.72 18.95
C ASP A 186 36.77 -23.15 19.51
#